data_AF-A0A4R3MXM9-F1
#
_entry.id   AF-A0A4R3MXM9-F1
#
_cell.length_a   1.000
_cell.length_b   1.000
_cell.length_c   1.000
_cell.angle_alpha   90.00
_cell.angle_beta   90.00
_cell.angle_gamma   90.00
#
_symmetry.space_group_name_H-M   'P 1'
#
loop_
_entity.id
_entity.type
_entity.pdbx_description
1 polymer ?
#
loop_
_entity_poly.entity_id
_entity_poly.type
_entity_poly.pdbx_seq_one_letter_code
_entity_poly.pdbx_strand_id
1 'polypeptide(L)' 'MDQKKKGKPSLAEKNYDPEDYNRKDEMSRGLAITHEQASDTLTEGTIDGKIERSSGKREDLSREGFEQEKK' A
#
# COMPACT_ATOMS: atom_id res chain seq x y z
N MET A 1 -37.53 -27.65 -5.61
CA MET A 1 -36.94 -26.69 -4.65
C MET A 1 -35.50 -26.47 -5.07
N ASP A 2 -35.27 -25.46 -5.90
CA ASP A 2 -33.94 -25.10 -6.40
C ASP A 2 -33.07 -24.62 -5.24
N GLN A 3 -32.05 -25.41 -4.91
CA GLN A 3 -30.99 -24.96 -4.02
C GLN A 3 -30.24 -23.83 -4.73
N LYS A 4 -30.62 -22.59 -4.42
CA LYS A 4 -29.90 -21.38 -4.83
C LYS A 4 -28.47 -21.50 -4.33
N LYS A 5 -27.56 -21.95 -5.20
CA LYS A 5 -26.11 -21.96 -4.93
C LYS A 5 -25.74 -20.52 -4.58
N LYS A 6 -25.48 -20.25 -3.29
CA LYS A 6 -24.90 -18.98 -2.86
C LYS A 6 -23.49 -18.95 -3.47
N GLY A 7 -23.37 -18.30 -4.64
CA GLY A 7 -22.09 -18.06 -5.28
C GLY A 7 -21.17 -17.35 -4.30
N LYS A 8 -19.88 -17.66 -4.35
CA LYS A 8 -18.89 -16.92 -3.57
C LYS A 8 -19.07 -15.42 -3.87
N PRO A 9 -19.11 -14.55 -2.85
CA PRO A 9 -19.28 -13.12 -3.08
C PRO A 9 -18.21 -12.66 -4.08
N SER A 10 -18.66 -11.90 -5.08
CA SER A 10 -17.74 -11.32 -6.06
C SER A 10 -16.81 -10.32 -5.35
N LEU A 11 -15.64 -10.05 -5.92
CA LEU A 11 -14.69 -9.07 -5.35
C LEU A 11 -15.38 -7.71 -5.10
N ALA A 12 -16.31 -7.32 -5.97
CA ALA A 12 -17.04 -6.06 -5.86
C ALA A 12 -18.03 -6.02 -4.69
N GLU A 13 -18.46 -7.16 -4.16
CA GLU A 13 -19.41 -7.26 -3.05
C GLU A 13 -18.71 -7.38 -1.68
N LYS A 14 -17.39 -7.59 -1.68
CA LYS A 14 -16.65 -7.87 -0.44
C LYS A 14 -16.01 -6.60 0.10
N ASN A 15 -16.29 -6.30 1.36
CA ASN A 15 -15.62 -5.27 2.13
C ASN A 15 -14.52 -5.87 3.00
N TYR A 16 -13.54 -5.05 3.35
CA TYR A 16 -12.51 -5.41 4.32
C TYR A 16 -13.12 -5.77 5.68
N ASP A 17 -12.60 -6.83 6.28
CA ASP A 17 -12.89 -7.29 7.64
C ASP A 17 -11.56 -7.60 8.34
N PRO A 18 -11.31 -7.18 9.58
CA PRO A 18 -10.07 -7.50 10.31
C PRO A 18 -9.75 -9.00 10.38
N GLU A 19 -10.74 -9.89 10.29
CA GLU A 19 -10.48 -11.33 10.24
C GLU A 19 -9.88 -11.80 8.90
N ASP A 20 -9.92 -10.97 7.84
CA ASP A 20 -9.41 -11.31 6.50
C ASP A 20 -7.92 -11.68 6.49
N TYR A 21 -7.13 -11.16 7.43
CA TYR A 21 -5.73 -11.56 7.63
C TYR A 21 -5.56 -13.05 7.96
N ASN A 22 -6.56 -13.64 8.62
CA ASN A 22 -6.54 -15.04 9.06
C ASN A 22 -7.25 -15.98 8.07
N ARG A 23 -7.89 -15.43 7.02
CA ARG A 23 -8.64 -16.23 6.04
C ARG A 23 -7.70 -16.90 5.03
N LYS A 24 -8.07 -18.12 4.62
CA LYS A 24 -7.25 -18.98 3.75
C LYS A 24 -7.42 -18.68 2.26
N ASP A 25 -8.43 -17.92 1.86
CA ASP A 25 -8.59 -17.51 0.47
C ASP A 25 -7.75 -16.27 0.15
N GLU A 26 -7.19 -16.27 -1.05
CA GLU A 26 -6.28 -15.23 -1.53
C GLU A 26 -6.95 -13.86 -1.62
N MET A 27 -8.24 -13.84 -1.94
CA MET A 27 -9.00 -12.60 -2.08
C MET A 27 -9.16 -11.88 -0.73
N SER A 28 -9.47 -12.60 0.37
CA SER A 28 -9.43 -12.05 1.73
C SER A 28 -8.06 -11.45 2.06
N ARG A 29 -6.99 -12.24 1.88
CA ARG A 29 -5.64 -11.77 2.21
C ARG A 29 -5.23 -10.55 1.41
N GLY A 30 -5.56 -10.52 0.12
CA GLY A 30 -5.30 -9.38 -0.75
C GLY A 30 -5.99 -8.11 -0.26
N LEU A 31 -7.27 -8.19 0.12
CA LEU A 31 -8.01 -7.05 0.68
C LEU A 31 -7.43 -6.56 2.01
N ALA A 32 -6.98 -7.48 2.88
CA ALA A 32 -6.35 -7.12 4.14
C ALA A 32 -5.01 -6.41 3.93
N ILE A 33 -4.15 -6.95 3.06
CA ILE A 33 -2.83 -6.37 2.75
C ILE A 33 -2.96 -4.97 2.14
N THR A 34 -3.91 -4.76 1.22
CA THR A 34 -4.09 -3.42 0.61
C THR A 34 -4.69 -2.42 1.59
N HIS A 35 -5.54 -2.87 2.53
CA HIS A 35 -6.03 -2.02 3.62
C HIS A 35 -4.90 -1.56 4.54
N GLU A 36 -3.96 -2.46 4.86
CA GLU A 36 -2.73 -2.16 5.61
C GLU A 36 -1.91 -1.12 4.87
N GLN A 37 -1.53 -1.39 3.62
CA GLN A 37 -0.69 -0.51 2.82
C GLN A 37 -1.28 0.91 2.69
N ALA A 38 -2.60 1.02 2.50
CA ALA A 38 -3.27 2.31 2.43
C ALA A 38 -3.27 3.04 3.79
N SER A 39 -3.48 2.31 4.88
CA SER A 39 -3.48 2.85 6.24
C SER A 39 -2.09 3.26 6.70
N ASP A 40 -1.08 2.45 6.40
CA ASP A 40 0.32 2.71 6.66
C ASP A 40 0.77 3.94 5.88
N THR A 41 0.46 4.02 4.58
CA THR A 41 0.80 5.22 3.78
C THR A 41 0.15 6.49 4.36
N LEU A 42 -1.10 6.39 4.83
CA LEU A 42 -1.80 7.52 5.44
C LEU A 42 -1.20 7.91 6.81
N THR A 43 -0.72 6.93 7.59
CA THR A 43 -0.23 7.12 8.95
C THR A 43 1.25 7.49 9.01
N GLU A 44 2.08 6.86 8.17
CA GLU A 44 3.52 7.11 8.04
C GLU A 44 3.79 8.49 7.40
N GLY A 45 2.85 9.01 6.61
CA GLY A 45 2.97 10.35 6.02
C GLY A 45 4.01 10.41 4.91
N THR A 46 4.79 11.49 4.83
CA THR A 46 5.82 11.68 3.80
C THR A 46 7.20 11.22 4.25
N ILE A 47 7.90 10.47 3.39
CA ILE A 47 9.32 10.16 3.58
C ILE A 47 10.13 11.41 3.19
N ASP A 48 10.29 12.34 4.12
CA ASP A 48 11.10 13.56 3.92
C ASP A 48 12.56 13.30 4.29
N GLY A 49 13.29 12.69 3.36
CA GLY A 49 14.72 12.45 3.55
C GLY A 49 15.56 13.71 3.33
N LYS A 50 16.66 13.83 4.09
CA LYS A 50 17.61 14.95 4.01
C LYS A 50 19.00 14.45 3.63
N ILE A 51 19.67 15.17 2.73
CA ILE A 51 21.09 14.94 2.43
C ILE A 51 21.92 15.73 3.44
N GLU A 52 22.79 15.03 4.18
CA GLU A 52 23.84 15.67 4.97
C GLU A 52 25.13 15.76 4.15
N ARG A 53 25.64 16.98 3.94
CA ARG A 53 26.93 17.22 3.27
C ARG A 53 28.06 17.19 4.28
N SER A 54 29.29 16.95 3.80
CA SER A 54 30.51 16.99 4.63
C SER A 54 30.74 18.34 5.34
N SER A 55 30.10 19.41 4.88
CA SER A 55 30.09 20.73 5.54
C SER A 55 29.08 20.85 6.70
N GLY A 56 28.34 19.79 7.02
CA GLY A 56 27.27 19.78 8.02
C GLY A 56 25.95 20.41 7.55
N LYS A 57 25.87 20.86 6.29
CA LYS A 57 24.63 21.38 5.71
C LYS A 57 23.65 20.23 5.45
N ARG A 58 22.41 20.38 5.92
CA ARG A 58 21.29 19.48 5.61
C ARG A 58 20.37 20.14 4.60
N GLU A 59 20.14 19.46 3.48
CA GLU A 59 19.25 19.91 2.40
C GLU A 59 18.18 18.85 2.17
N ASP A 60 16.95 19.27 1.86
CA ASP A 60 15.88 18.34 1.55
C ASP A 60 16.20 17.58 0.25
N LEU A 61 15.93 16.28 0.23
CA LEU A 61 16.08 15.47 -0.98
C LEU A 61 15.11 15.97 -2.05
N SER A 62 15.64 16.34 -3.22
CA SER A 62 14.79 16.62 -4.38
C SER A 62 14.00 15.37 -4.74
N ARG A 63 12.71 15.55 -5.02
CA ARG A 63 11.81 14.50 -5.51
C ARG A 63 11.87 14.36 -7.03
N GLU A 64 12.68 15.17 -7.70
CA GLU A 64 12.92 15.09 -9.14
C GLU A 64 13.87 13.92 -9.45
N GLY A 65 13.58 13.19 -10.54
CA GLY A 65 14.45 12.13 -11.02
C GLY A 65 15.80 12.69 -11.48
N PHE A 66 16.88 11.92 -11.28
CA PHE A 66 18.20 12.30 -11.76
C PHE A 66 18.26 12.23 -13.29
N GLU A 67 18.27 13.38 -13.96
CA GLU A 67 18.59 13.45 -15.39
C GLU A 67 20.11 13.35 -15.56
N GLN A 68 20.58 12.21 -16.11
CA GLN A 68 21.96 12.13 -16.59
C GLN A 68 22.09 13.00 -17.83
N GLU A 69 22.80 14.13 -17.70
CA GLU A 69 23.28 14.85 -18.87
C GLU A 69 24.19 13.91 -19.67
N LYS A 70 23.70 13.45 -20.82
CA LYS A 70 24.52 12.71 -21.78
C LYS A 70 25.53 13.70 -22.37
N LYS A 71 26.80 13.53 -22.01
CA LYS A 71 27.94 14.18 -22.66
C LYS A 71 28.12 13.70 -24.10
#